data_AF-Q9RVQ5-F1
#
_entry.id   AF-Q9RVQ5-F1
#
_cell.length_a   1.000
_cell.length_b   1.000
_cell.length_c   1.000
_cell.angle_alpha   90.00
_cell.angle_beta   90.00
_cell.angle_gamma   90.00
#
_symmetry.space_group_name_H-M   'P 1'
#
loop_
_entity.id
_entity.type
_entity.pdbx_description
1 polymer ?
#
loop_
_entity_poly.entity_id
_entity_poly.type
_entity_poly.pdbx_seq_one_letter_code
_entity_poly.pdbx_strand_id
1 'polypeptide(L)'
;MPPRKVYPAAMKKWMVLVACFSGLAGASRVVMDTRLSPQPTYVSDAQTTRVLRDTFAPGNVPGCRDARVTDETPGAFTRRGARQTAYLVHVCGNSRLVIYEGGRIVKSLSNIGDAIGNIGDINGDGVDDLLFLAKFYGHGSNTVQDASLVTLAGGKFRTLFDLPEAAVDECSSANAYTLAYRVTVQPGTRPVLTLNHYQGDCVAGARLFETKTVTLH
;
A
#
# COMPACT_ATOMS: atom_id res chain seq x y z
N MET A 1 -11.41 24.06 -21.58
CA MET A 1 -10.34 23.04 -21.42
C MET A 1 -9.44 23.48 -20.27
N PRO A 2 -9.32 22.75 -19.16
CA PRO A 2 -8.24 23.03 -18.21
C PRO A 2 -6.91 22.50 -18.78
N PRO A 3 -5.78 23.10 -18.42
CA PRO A 3 -4.49 22.73 -19.01
C PRO A 3 -4.06 21.33 -18.57
N ARG A 4 -3.61 20.52 -19.54
CA ARG A 4 -2.94 19.23 -19.28
C ARG A 4 -1.64 19.50 -18.51
N LYS A 5 -1.58 19.12 -17.24
CA LYS A 5 -0.30 19.00 -16.52
C LYS A 5 0.53 17.90 -17.19
N VAL A 6 1.59 18.30 -17.87
CA VAL A 6 2.62 17.38 -18.39
C VAL A 6 3.54 17.06 -17.22
N TYR A 7 3.54 15.80 -16.78
CA TYR A 7 4.51 15.30 -15.81
C TYR A 7 5.69 14.67 -16.56
N PRO A 8 6.93 15.11 -16.34
CA PRO A 8 8.09 14.48 -16.96
C PRO A 8 8.34 13.08 -16.38
N ALA A 9 8.76 12.16 -17.26
CA ALA A 9 9.14 10.80 -16.92
C ALA A 9 10.51 10.78 -16.23
N ALA A 10 10.58 10.28 -14.98
CA ALA A 10 11.74 9.54 -14.45
C ALA A 10 11.47 9.04 -13.01
N MET A 11 11.44 7.71 -12.90
CA MET A 11 11.95 6.87 -11.81
C MET A 11 12.13 7.51 -10.41
N LYS A 12 11.23 7.14 -9.50
CA LYS A 12 11.60 6.66 -8.15
C LYS A 12 10.43 5.86 -7.59
N LYS A 13 10.65 4.56 -7.37
CA LYS A 13 9.80 3.71 -6.52
C LYS A 13 9.54 4.46 -5.20
N TRP A 14 8.50 4.06 -4.48
CA TRP A 14 8.55 4.11 -3.02
C TRP A 14 9.88 3.48 -2.59
N MET A 15 10.91 4.30 -2.40
CA MET A 15 12.22 3.82 -2.04
C MET A 15 12.18 3.56 -0.55
N VAL A 16 11.50 2.48 -0.17
CA VAL A 16 11.89 1.73 1.02
C VAL A 16 13.28 1.24 0.67
N LEU A 17 14.29 1.97 1.15
CA LEU A 17 15.66 1.51 1.14
C LEU A 17 15.68 0.26 2.01
N VAL A 18 15.54 -0.92 1.40
CA VAL A 18 15.90 -2.18 2.05
C VAL A 18 17.42 -2.22 2.08
N ALA A 19 17.98 -1.52 3.05
CA ALA A 19 19.34 -1.75 3.44
C ALA A 19 19.36 -3.11 4.15
N CYS A 20 20.14 -4.04 3.60
CA CYS A 20 20.43 -5.32 4.20
C CYS A 20 21.24 -5.06 5.48
N PHE A 21 20.56 -4.82 6.61
CA PHE A 21 21.21 -4.68 7.92
C PHE A 21 21.08 -6.00 8.67
N SER A 22 22.14 -6.80 8.59
CA SER A 22 22.46 -7.74 9.65
C SER A 22 22.73 -6.95 10.94
N GLY A 23 21.82 -7.05 11.92
CA GLY A 23 22.17 -7.03 13.35
C GLY A 23 22.28 -5.69 14.07
N LEU A 24 21.40 -4.70 13.84
CA LEU A 24 21.21 -3.58 14.76
C LEU A 24 19.73 -3.43 15.11
N ALA A 25 19.40 -3.35 16.40
CA ALA A 25 18.08 -2.93 16.87
C ALA A 25 17.71 -1.60 16.16
N GLY A 26 16.56 -1.63 15.48
CA GLY A 26 16.40 -1.04 14.15
C GLY A 26 16.32 0.49 14.12
N ALA A 27 17.09 1.10 13.21
CA ALA A 27 16.90 2.49 12.86
C ALA A 27 15.46 2.75 12.36
N SER A 28 14.88 3.87 12.74
CA SER A 28 13.57 4.29 12.25
C SER A 28 13.59 4.48 10.74
N ARG A 29 12.53 4.04 10.05
CA ARG A 29 12.36 4.23 8.59
C ARG A 29 10.93 4.60 8.21
N VAL A 30 10.76 5.29 7.09
CA VAL A 30 9.44 5.64 6.54
C VAL A 30 8.79 4.38 5.95
N VAL A 31 7.54 4.13 6.31
CA VAL A 31 6.70 3.05 5.75
C VAL A 31 5.51 3.58 4.96
N MET A 32 5.10 4.82 5.21
CA MET A 32 4.04 5.49 4.48
C MET A 32 4.27 7.00 4.47
N ASP A 33 3.98 7.65 3.34
CA ASP A 33 4.00 9.11 3.20
C ASP A 33 2.96 9.52 2.16
N THR A 34 1.74 9.80 2.61
CA THR A 34 0.61 10.12 1.71
C THR A 34 0.65 11.56 1.19
N ARG A 35 1.65 12.36 1.61
CA ARG A 35 1.95 13.67 1.01
C ARG A 35 2.55 13.52 -0.39
N LEU A 36 3.10 12.34 -0.68
CA LEU A 36 3.69 12.03 -1.97
C LEU A 36 2.65 11.33 -2.85
N SER A 37 2.55 11.77 -4.10
CA SER A 37 1.71 11.07 -5.08
C SER A 37 2.23 9.64 -5.29
N PRO A 38 1.39 8.60 -5.11
CA PRO A 38 1.82 7.24 -5.40
C PRO A 38 2.18 7.14 -6.87
N GLN A 39 3.38 6.62 -7.14
CA GLN A 39 3.81 6.35 -8.50
C GLN A 39 3.08 5.08 -8.99
N PRO A 40 2.53 5.09 -10.21
CA PRO A 40 1.87 3.91 -10.75
C PRO A 40 2.89 2.78 -10.93
N THR A 41 2.58 1.61 -10.39
CA THR A 41 3.35 0.39 -10.65
C THR A 41 2.99 -0.11 -12.05
N TYR A 42 3.98 -0.16 -12.94
CA TYR A 42 3.79 -0.75 -14.26
C TYR A 42 4.01 -2.25 -14.20
N VAL A 43 2.94 -3.01 -14.45
CA VAL A 43 2.97 -4.46 -14.63
C VAL A 43 2.71 -4.76 -16.11
N SER A 44 3.62 -5.47 -16.76
CA SER A 44 3.54 -5.73 -18.20
C SER A 44 2.31 -6.57 -18.58
N ASP A 45 1.80 -6.40 -19.80
CA ASP A 45 0.62 -7.13 -20.28
C ASP A 45 0.79 -8.65 -20.22
N ALA A 46 2.00 -9.15 -20.53
CA ALA A 46 2.32 -10.57 -20.43
C ALA A 46 2.25 -11.07 -18.98
N GLN A 47 2.70 -10.26 -18.02
CA GLN A 47 2.60 -10.56 -16.60
C GLN A 47 1.17 -10.48 -16.10
N THR A 48 0.45 -9.43 -16.46
CA THR A 48 -0.97 -9.25 -16.15
C THR A 48 -1.79 -10.44 -16.67
N THR A 49 -1.60 -10.82 -17.93
CA THR A 49 -2.29 -11.96 -18.55
C THR A 49 -2.02 -13.26 -17.80
N ARG A 50 -0.75 -13.52 -17.44
CA ARG A 50 -0.35 -14.70 -16.65
C ARG A 50 -1.06 -14.72 -15.30
N VAL A 51 -0.94 -13.63 -14.53
CA VAL A 51 -1.49 -13.54 -13.18
C VAL A 51 -3.02 -13.66 -13.20
N LEU A 52 -3.69 -12.98 -14.13
CA LEU A 52 -5.15 -13.07 -14.28
C LEU A 52 -5.61 -14.50 -14.60
N ARG A 53 -4.97 -15.17 -15.57
CA ARG A 53 -5.30 -16.55 -15.94
C ARG A 53 -5.17 -17.50 -14.76
N ASP A 54 -4.09 -17.40 -14.00
CA ASP A 54 -3.85 -18.28 -12.85
C ASP A 54 -4.80 -17.94 -11.68
N THR A 55 -5.18 -16.67 -11.52
CA THR A 55 -6.08 -16.20 -10.43
C THR A 55 -7.53 -16.64 -10.62
N PHE A 56 -8.02 -16.71 -11.86
CA PHE A 56 -9.41 -17.01 -12.17
C PHE A 56 -9.63 -18.37 -12.86
N ALA A 57 -8.58 -19.17 -13.01
CA ALA A 57 -8.51 -20.38 -13.83
C ALA A 57 -8.64 -20.11 -15.36
N PRO A 58 -8.08 -21.00 -16.21
CA PRO A 58 -8.21 -20.86 -17.67
C PRO A 58 -9.69 -20.90 -18.08
N GLY A 59 -10.20 -19.80 -18.64
CA GLY A 59 -11.58 -19.69 -19.15
C GLY A 59 -12.56 -18.91 -18.27
N ASN A 60 -12.17 -18.49 -17.07
CA ASN A 60 -13.06 -17.79 -16.12
C ASN A 60 -12.59 -16.37 -15.76
N VAL A 61 -11.85 -15.70 -16.65
CA VAL A 61 -11.70 -14.24 -16.51
C VAL A 61 -13.12 -13.66 -16.62
N PRO A 62 -13.65 -13.00 -15.58
CA PRO A 62 -14.99 -12.41 -15.65
C PRO A 62 -15.09 -11.53 -16.90
N GLY A 63 -16.26 -11.42 -17.53
CA GLY A 63 -16.50 -10.63 -18.75
C GLY A 63 -16.23 -9.11 -18.63
N CYS A 64 -15.42 -8.72 -17.66
CA CYS A 64 -14.97 -7.38 -17.36
C CYS A 64 -13.75 -7.03 -18.19
N ARG A 65 -13.84 -5.87 -18.85
CA ARG A 65 -12.77 -5.33 -19.71
C ARG A 65 -11.67 -4.62 -18.93
N ASP A 66 -11.82 -4.48 -17.60
CA ASP A 66 -10.94 -3.69 -16.72
C ASP A 66 -10.06 -4.55 -15.79
N ALA A 67 -10.06 -5.87 -16.00
CA ALA A 67 -9.24 -6.81 -15.24
C ALA A 67 -7.75 -6.53 -15.49
N ARG A 68 -7.01 -6.18 -14.43
CA ARG A 68 -5.59 -5.83 -14.52
C ARG A 68 -4.86 -6.10 -13.20
N VAL A 69 -3.53 -6.21 -13.29
CA VAL A 69 -2.68 -6.14 -12.10
C VAL A 69 -2.28 -4.68 -11.90
N THR A 70 -2.58 -4.13 -10.74
CA THR A 70 -2.34 -2.71 -10.43
C THR A 70 -1.09 -2.49 -9.61
N ASP A 71 -0.59 -3.54 -8.93
CA ASP A 71 0.58 -3.42 -8.07
C ASP A 71 1.32 -4.75 -7.91
N GLU A 72 2.61 -4.66 -7.62
CA GLU A 72 3.52 -5.80 -7.44
C GLU A 72 4.58 -5.47 -6.39
N THR A 73 4.79 -6.37 -5.44
CA THR A 73 5.87 -6.24 -4.47
C THR A 73 6.48 -7.59 -4.07
N PRO A 74 7.82 -7.76 -4.13
CA PRO A 74 8.47 -8.97 -3.66
C PRO A 74 8.58 -8.99 -2.13
N GLY A 75 8.62 -10.17 -1.51
CA GLY A 75 8.78 -10.32 -0.07
C GLY A 75 8.59 -11.74 0.44
N ALA A 76 8.50 -11.87 1.76
CA ALA A 76 8.27 -13.13 2.48
C ALA A 76 6.94 -13.07 3.26
N PHE A 77 5.81 -13.08 2.56
CA PHE A 77 4.51 -12.71 3.15
C PHE A 77 3.79 -13.83 3.90
N THR A 78 4.02 -15.11 3.60
CA THR A 78 3.25 -16.19 4.26
C THR A 78 4.05 -17.03 5.26
N ARG A 79 5.38 -17.02 5.16
CA ARG A 79 6.28 -17.76 6.05
C ARG A 79 7.69 -17.21 6.01
N ARG A 80 8.47 -17.48 7.07
CA ARG A 80 9.86 -17.06 7.20
C ARG A 80 10.72 -17.49 6.01
N GLY A 81 11.46 -16.54 5.46
CA GLY A 81 12.44 -16.74 4.38
C GLY A 81 11.81 -17.16 3.04
N ALA A 82 10.50 -17.03 2.87
CA ALA A 82 9.85 -17.30 1.61
C ALA A 82 10.33 -16.32 0.52
N ARG A 83 10.35 -16.78 -0.73
CA ARG A 83 10.65 -15.92 -1.89
C ARG A 83 9.38 -15.77 -2.69
N GLN A 84 8.64 -14.70 -2.36
CA GLN A 84 7.30 -14.50 -2.86
C GLN A 84 7.16 -13.18 -3.58
N THR A 85 6.12 -13.10 -4.39
CA THR A 85 5.67 -11.85 -4.98
C THR A 85 4.19 -11.68 -4.70
N ALA A 86 3.81 -10.58 -4.09
CA ALA A 86 2.44 -10.17 -3.91
C ALA A 86 2.02 -9.32 -5.11
N TYR A 87 0.85 -9.64 -5.66
CA TYR A 87 0.19 -8.92 -6.73
C TYR A 87 -1.14 -8.38 -6.23
N LEU A 88 -1.44 -7.13 -6.55
CA LEU A 88 -2.78 -6.59 -6.42
C LEU A 88 -3.50 -6.71 -7.77
N VAL A 89 -4.59 -7.46 -7.77
CA VAL A 89 -5.39 -7.75 -8.96
C VAL A 89 -6.72 -7.02 -8.82
N HIS A 90 -7.00 -6.11 -9.74
CA HIS A 90 -8.25 -5.37 -9.81
C HIS A 90 -9.13 -5.94 -10.92
N VAL A 91 -10.35 -6.36 -10.59
CA VAL A 91 -11.30 -6.97 -11.51
C VAL A 91 -12.72 -6.51 -11.18
N CYS A 92 -13.39 -5.86 -12.13
CA CYS A 92 -14.78 -5.41 -12.00
C CYS A 92 -15.02 -4.54 -10.74
N GLY A 93 -14.12 -3.61 -10.43
CA GLY A 93 -14.21 -2.78 -9.22
C GLY A 93 -13.90 -3.52 -7.90
N ASN A 94 -13.50 -4.78 -7.95
CA ASN A 94 -13.05 -5.53 -6.78
C ASN A 94 -11.54 -5.75 -6.85
N SER A 95 -10.90 -5.71 -5.69
CA SER A 95 -9.46 -5.90 -5.56
C SER A 95 -9.16 -7.19 -4.78
N ARG A 96 -8.14 -7.92 -5.24
CA ARG A 96 -7.66 -9.18 -4.67
C ARG A 96 -6.14 -9.16 -4.55
N LEU A 97 -5.63 -9.52 -3.37
CA LEU A 97 -4.22 -9.83 -3.18
C LEU A 97 -3.96 -11.28 -3.56
N VAL A 98 -2.96 -11.50 -4.39
CA VAL A 98 -2.50 -12.83 -4.79
C VAL A 98 -1.00 -12.94 -4.51
N ILE A 99 -0.59 -13.97 -3.78
CA ILE A 99 0.82 -14.19 -3.44
C ILE A 99 1.33 -15.41 -4.20
N TYR A 100 2.41 -15.21 -4.95
CA TYR A 100 3.11 -16.24 -5.70
C TYR A 100 4.33 -16.75 -4.96
N GLU A 101 4.60 -18.03 -5.08
CA GLU A 101 5.88 -18.65 -4.74
C GLU A 101 6.18 -19.76 -5.74
N GLY A 102 7.38 -19.76 -6.34
CA GLY A 102 7.77 -20.82 -7.29
C GLY A 102 6.81 -20.96 -8.49
N GLY A 103 6.27 -19.84 -9.00
CA GLY A 103 5.41 -19.82 -10.19
C GLY A 103 3.95 -20.20 -9.94
N ARG A 104 3.52 -20.42 -8.70
CA ARG A 104 2.14 -20.77 -8.32
C ARG A 104 1.60 -19.86 -7.23
N ILE A 105 0.28 -19.71 -7.19
CA ILE A 105 -0.42 -18.98 -6.13
C ILE A 105 -0.37 -19.81 -4.84
N VAL A 106 0.12 -19.21 -3.76
CA VAL A 106 0.16 -19.80 -2.42
C VAL A 106 -0.81 -19.13 -1.43
N LYS A 107 -1.31 -17.93 -1.76
CA LYS A 107 -2.35 -17.24 -0.99
C LYS A 107 -3.18 -16.34 -1.90
N SER A 108 -4.47 -16.26 -1.64
CA SER A 108 -5.40 -15.36 -2.31
C SER A 108 -6.36 -14.77 -1.28
N LEU A 109 -6.55 -13.46 -1.31
CA LEU A 109 -7.42 -12.71 -0.39
C LEU A 109 -8.22 -11.69 -1.21
N SER A 110 -9.55 -11.70 -1.07
CA SER A 110 -10.44 -10.75 -1.74
C SER A 110 -10.71 -9.53 -0.86
N ASN A 111 -11.30 -8.47 -1.44
CA ASN A 111 -11.72 -7.24 -0.76
C ASN A 111 -10.54 -6.51 -0.09
N ILE A 112 -9.44 -6.43 -0.85
CA ILE A 112 -8.24 -5.69 -0.46
C ILE A 112 -8.32 -4.28 -1.04
N GLY A 113 -7.56 -3.32 -0.50
CA GLY A 113 -7.51 -1.94 -1.00
C GLY A 113 -6.98 -1.80 -2.45
N ASP A 114 -6.59 -0.58 -2.82
CA ASP A 114 -6.23 -0.20 -4.19
C ASP A 114 -4.72 -0.14 -4.47
N ALA A 115 -3.90 -0.20 -3.43
CA ALA A 115 -2.45 -0.31 -3.54
C ALA A 115 -1.87 -1.16 -2.40
N ILE A 116 -0.72 -1.78 -2.65
CA ILE A 116 0.00 -2.60 -1.66
C ILE A 116 1.47 -2.19 -1.59
N GLY A 117 2.05 -2.23 -0.39
CA GLY A 117 3.47 -1.96 -0.20
C GLY A 117 4.09 -2.96 0.77
N ASN A 118 5.21 -3.57 0.41
CA ASN A 118 6.00 -4.34 1.37
C ASN A 118 6.69 -3.36 2.33
N ILE A 119 6.30 -3.42 3.61
CA ILE A 119 6.92 -2.64 4.67
C ILE A 119 7.92 -3.46 5.47
N GLY A 120 8.24 -4.69 5.06
CA GLY A 120 9.14 -5.64 5.71
C GLY A 120 8.57 -6.21 6.99
N ASP A 121 9.25 -7.21 7.54
CA ASP A 121 8.96 -7.71 8.89
C ASP A 121 9.26 -6.63 9.93
N ILE A 122 8.23 -5.95 10.43
CA ILE A 122 8.41 -4.89 11.42
C ILE A 122 8.43 -5.43 12.85
N ASN A 123 7.84 -6.61 13.09
CA ASN A 123 7.65 -7.21 14.41
C ASN A 123 8.65 -8.33 14.78
N GLY A 124 9.50 -8.74 13.85
CA GLY A 124 10.56 -9.73 14.04
C GLY A 124 10.11 -11.20 13.95
N ASP A 125 8.89 -11.49 13.51
CA ASP A 125 8.38 -12.87 13.43
C ASP A 125 8.94 -13.64 12.21
N GLY A 126 9.58 -12.95 11.28
CA GLY A 126 10.20 -13.45 10.07
C GLY A 126 9.32 -13.39 8.83
N VAL A 127 8.10 -12.86 8.95
CA VAL A 127 7.15 -12.67 7.85
C VAL A 127 7.05 -11.18 7.54
N ASP A 128 7.16 -10.84 6.25
CA ASP A 128 7.02 -9.45 5.82
C ASP A 128 5.59 -8.94 6.02
N ASP A 129 5.47 -7.75 6.60
CA ASP A 129 4.21 -7.05 6.76
C ASP A 129 3.91 -6.18 5.52
N LEU A 130 2.62 -5.94 5.27
CA LEU A 130 2.13 -5.19 4.12
C LEU A 130 1.40 -3.91 4.57
N LEU A 131 1.63 -2.83 3.84
CA LEU A 131 0.77 -1.65 3.82
C LEU A 131 -0.30 -1.85 2.74
N PHE A 132 -1.57 -1.63 3.09
CA PHE A 132 -2.65 -1.43 2.13
C PHE A 132 -3.13 0.00 2.18
N LEU A 133 -3.45 0.53 1.01
CA LEU A 133 -4.12 1.81 0.86
C LEU A 133 -5.45 1.59 0.15
N ALA A 134 -6.56 2.05 0.72
CA ALA A 134 -7.87 2.00 0.10
C ALA A 134 -8.31 3.44 -0.22
N LYS A 135 -8.60 3.73 -1.49
CA LYS A 135 -9.02 5.05 -1.95
C LYS A 135 -10.51 5.06 -2.20
N PHE A 136 -11.20 5.99 -1.56
CA PHE A 136 -12.61 6.26 -1.75
C PHE A 136 -12.77 7.60 -2.46
N TYR A 137 -13.51 7.59 -3.57
CA TYR A 137 -13.94 8.80 -4.26
C TYR A 137 -15.33 9.19 -3.73
N GLY A 138 -15.43 10.36 -3.10
CA GLY A 138 -16.71 10.91 -2.66
C GLY A 138 -17.52 11.49 -3.84
N HIS A 139 -18.70 12.05 -3.56
CA HIS A 139 -19.40 12.88 -4.53
C HIS A 139 -18.60 14.17 -4.81
N GLY A 140 -18.16 14.38 -6.05
CA GLY A 140 -17.30 15.51 -6.44
C GLY A 140 -15.87 15.08 -6.77
N SER A 141 -14.90 15.99 -6.64
CA SER A 141 -13.46 15.68 -6.77
C SER A 141 -12.80 15.39 -5.42
N ASN A 142 -13.59 15.11 -4.38
CA ASN A 142 -13.10 14.82 -3.04
C ASN A 142 -12.56 13.38 -2.97
N THR A 143 -11.43 13.21 -2.30
CA THR A 143 -10.77 11.92 -2.17
C THR A 143 -10.41 11.66 -0.71
N VAL A 144 -10.80 10.50 -0.20
CA VAL A 144 -10.35 9.98 1.10
C VAL A 144 -9.56 8.71 0.87
N GLN A 145 -8.45 8.54 1.55
CA GLN A 145 -7.64 7.34 1.50
C GLN A 145 -7.43 6.81 2.91
N ASP A 146 -7.78 5.55 3.14
CA ASP A 146 -7.45 4.82 4.36
C ASP A 146 -6.15 4.04 4.17
N ALA A 147 -5.47 3.77 5.28
CA ALA A 147 -4.28 2.94 5.30
C ALA A 147 -4.36 1.87 6.39
N SER A 148 -3.92 0.66 6.07
CA SER A 148 -3.84 -0.47 7.00
C SER A 148 -2.48 -1.13 6.92
N LEU A 149 -1.84 -1.35 8.07
CA LEU A 149 -0.67 -2.20 8.19
C LEU A 149 -1.17 -3.59 8.59
N VAL A 150 -0.82 -4.59 7.81
CA VAL A 150 -1.30 -5.96 7.97
C VAL A 150 -0.16 -6.95 7.98
N THR A 151 -0.43 -8.11 8.55
CA THR A 151 0.43 -9.28 8.45
C THR A 151 -0.36 -10.48 7.98
N LEU A 152 0.33 -11.41 7.31
CA LEU A 152 -0.21 -12.71 6.93
C LEU A 152 0.45 -13.87 7.69
N ALA A 153 1.19 -13.55 8.76
CA ALA A 153 1.84 -14.52 9.63
C ALA A 153 0.86 -15.59 10.16
N GLY A 154 1.35 -16.83 10.28
CA GLY A 154 0.52 -17.97 10.65
C GLY A 154 -0.60 -18.28 9.64
N GLY A 155 -0.51 -17.76 8.41
CA GLY A 155 -1.49 -17.95 7.35
C GLY A 155 -2.80 -17.17 7.56
N LYS A 156 -2.86 -16.23 8.50
CA LYS A 156 -4.06 -15.44 8.81
C LYS A 156 -3.86 -13.98 8.41
N PHE A 157 -4.88 -13.39 7.82
CA PHE A 157 -4.95 -11.94 7.68
C PHE A 157 -5.16 -11.32 9.05
N ARG A 158 -4.25 -10.47 9.49
CA ARG A 158 -4.38 -9.70 10.72
C ARG A 158 -3.97 -8.26 10.47
N THR A 159 -4.85 -7.34 10.83
CA THR A 159 -4.51 -5.93 10.92
C THR A 159 -3.62 -5.70 12.15
N LEU A 160 -2.48 -5.07 11.94
CA LEU A 160 -1.58 -4.60 13.00
C LEU A 160 -1.93 -3.17 13.42
N PHE A 161 -2.30 -2.32 12.45
CA PHE A 161 -2.66 -0.94 12.69
C PHE A 161 -3.54 -0.42 11.55
N ASP A 162 -4.63 0.27 11.90
CA ASP A 162 -5.48 0.98 10.93
C ASP A 162 -5.35 2.49 11.15
N LEU A 163 -5.31 3.20 10.03
CA LEU A 163 -5.33 4.65 9.95
C LEU A 163 -6.43 5.07 8.99
N PRO A 164 -7.65 5.31 9.50
CA PRO A 164 -8.68 5.93 8.69
C PRO A 164 -8.24 7.34 8.29
N GLU A 165 -8.68 7.80 7.13
CA GLU A 165 -8.37 9.15 6.61
C GLU A 165 -6.85 9.43 6.56
N ALA A 166 -6.04 8.42 6.20
CA ALA A 166 -4.61 8.56 5.99
C ALA A 166 -4.23 9.64 4.95
N ALA A 167 -5.15 9.98 4.03
CA ALA A 167 -5.13 11.24 3.30
C ALA A 167 -6.54 11.71 2.95
N VAL A 168 -6.74 13.02 2.94
CA VAL A 168 -7.97 13.68 2.49
C VAL A 168 -7.62 14.83 1.56
N ASP A 169 -8.30 14.91 0.43
CA ASP A 169 -8.35 16.06 -0.45
C ASP A 169 -9.82 16.46 -0.63
N GLU A 170 -10.24 17.51 0.08
CA GLU A 170 -11.59 18.08 0.02
C GLU A 170 -11.59 19.46 -0.65
N CYS A 171 -10.61 19.76 -1.49
CA CYS A 171 -10.45 21.10 -2.06
C CYS A 171 -11.56 21.55 -3.01
N SER A 172 -12.48 20.66 -3.34
CA SER A 172 -13.69 20.97 -4.10
C SER A 172 -14.94 21.22 -3.24
N SER A 173 -14.82 21.11 -1.91
CA SER A 173 -15.93 21.29 -0.96
C SER A 173 -16.02 22.72 -0.42
N ALA A 174 -17.15 23.08 0.18
CA ALA A 174 -17.34 24.39 0.83
C ALA A 174 -16.44 24.57 2.06
N ASN A 175 -16.02 23.47 2.70
CA ASN A 175 -15.09 23.43 3.82
C ASN A 175 -13.78 22.83 3.33
N ALA A 176 -13.08 23.51 2.42
CA ALA A 176 -11.91 22.96 1.75
C ALA A 176 -10.71 22.79 2.69
N TYR A 177 -10.26 21.55 2.88
CA TYR A 177 -9.02 21.21 3.58
C TYR A 177 -8.31 20.02 2.94
N THR A 178 -7.05 19.88 3.32
CA THR A 178 -6.23 18.71 3.00
C THR A 178 -5.66 18.10 4.26
N LEU A 179 -5.51 16.78 4.24
CA LEU A 179 -4.92 15.99 5.31
C LEU A 179 -3.98 14.95 4.70
N ALA A 180 -2.84 14.73 5.34
CA ALA A 180 -1.92 13.67 4.97
C ALA A 180 -1.11 13.16 6.18
N TYR A 181 -0.56 11.96 6.05
CA TYR A 181 0.27 11.34 7.08
C TYR A 181 1.62 10.91 6.52
N ARG A 182 2.65 11.10 7.35
CA ARG A 182 3.94 10.39 7.22
C ARG A 182 4.14 9.49 8.42
N VAL A 183 4.18 8.18 8.17
CA VAL A 183 4.39 7.16 9.20
C VAL A 183 5.79 6.59 9.08
N THR A 184 6.52 6.61 10.19
CA THR A 184 7.78 5.89 10.35
C THR A 184 7.62 4.75 11.33
N VAL A 185 8.32 3.65 11.11
CA VAL A 185 8.40 2.53 12.04
C VAL A 185 9.81 2.42 12.60
N GLN A 186 9.91 2.18 13.90
CA GLN A 186 11.06 1.59 14.55
C GLN A 186 10.75 0.08 14.75
N PRO A 187 11.39 -0.82 13.97
CA PRO A 187 11.14 -2.25 14.08
C PRO A 187 11.60 -2.84 15.42
N GLY A 188 10.98 -3.95 15.81
CA GLY A 188 11.31 -4.70 17.01
C GLY A 188 10.16 -5.60 17.42
N THR A 189 10.33 -6.42 18.46
CA THR A 189 9.25 -7.32 18.95
C THR A 189 7.99 -6.57 19.39
N ARG A 190 8.11 -5.28 19.69
CA ARG A 190 7.00 -4.33 19.89
C ARG A 190 7.29 -3.10 19.03
N PRO A 191 6.92 -3.12 17.74
CA PRO A 191 7.24 -2.04 16.82
C PRO A 191 6.65 -0.72 17.32
N VAL A 192 7.37 0.38 17.10
CA VAL A 192 6.90 1.72 17.44
C VAL A 192 6.65 2.50 16.16
N LEU A 193 5.41 2.92 15.95
CA LEU A 193 5.01 3.81 14.86
C LEU A 193 5.06 5.26 15.35
N THR A 194 5.64 6.14 14.54
CA THR A 194 5.51 7.59 14.71
C THR A 194 4.71 8.15 13.54
N LEU A 195 3.57 8.75 13.86
CA LEU A 195 2.60 9.31 12.93
C LEU A 195 2.74 10.82 12.94
N ASN A 196 3.20 11.39 11.83
CA ASN A 196 3.17 12.82 11.61
C ASN A 196 1.93 13.16 10.81
N HIS A 197 0.96 13.80 11.46
CA HIS A 197 -0.28 14.27 10.89
C HIS A 197 -0.06 15.68 10.32
N TYR A 198 -0.32 15.84 9.02
CA TYR A 198 -0.28 17.11 8.33
C TYR A 198 -1.69 17.54 7.96
N GLN A 199 -2.06 18.78 8.27
CA GLN A 199 -3.36 19.35 7.94
C GLN A 199 -3.19 20.81 7.50
N GLY A 200 -4.05 21.26 6.59
CA GLY A 200 -4.09 22.67 6.19
C GLY A 200 -5.15 22.97 5.15
N ASP A 201 -5.29 24.25 4.83
CA ASP A 201 -6.15 24.68 3.74
C ASP A 201 -5.54 24.32 2.37
N CYS A 202 -6.40 24.25 1.37
CA CYS A 202 -6.06 23.82 0.02
C CYS A 202 -5.13 24.77 -0.76
N VAL A 203 -4.97 26.01 -0.30
CA VAL A 203 -4.19 27.05 -0.98
C VAL A 203 -2.79 27.14 -0.39
N ALA A 204 -2.67 27.16 0.93
CA ALA A 204 -1.40 27.22 1.66
C ALA A 204 -0.72 25.86 1.79
N GLY A 205 -1.47 24.76 1.64
CA GLY A 205 -1.01 23.39 1.78
C GLY A 205 -0.90 22.91 3.23
N ALA A 206 -0.86 21.59 3.40
CA ALA A 206 -0.81 20.97 4.71
C ALA A 206 0.53 21.20 5.44
N ARG A 207 0.46 21.55 6.73
CA ARG A 207 1.62 21.68 7.64
C ARG A 207 1.53 20.64 8.73
N LEU A 208 2.65 20.33 9.38
CA LEU A 208 2.67 19.43 10.52
C LEU A 208 1.74 19.99 11.60
N PHE A 209 0.68 19.24 11.90
CA PHE A 209 -0.32 19.58 12.90
C PHE A 209 -0.03 18.86 14.21
N GLU A 210 0.28 17.57 14.15
CA GLU A 210 0.50 16.73 15.32
C GLU A 210 1.48 15.59 15.02
N THR A 211 2.22 15.17 16.04
CA THR A 211 2.99 13.92 16.01
C THR A 211 2.49 13.00 17.13
N LYS A 212 2.11 11.77 16.79
CA LYS A 212 1.73 10.71 17.73
C LYS A 212 2.69 9.53 17.63
N THR A 213 2.81 8.81 18.73
CA THR A 213 3.55 7.55 18.77
C THR A 213 2.64 6.42 19.24
N VAL A 214 2.67 5.29 18.55
CA VAL A 214 1.87 4.10 18.84
C VAL A 214 2.80 2.90 18.94
N THR A 215 2.74 2.16 20.04
CA THR A 215 3.45 0.88 20.17
C THR A 215 2.51 -0.25 19.79
N LEU A 216 2.90 -1.09 18.83
CA LEU A 216 2.13 -2.25 18.41
C LEU A 216 2.31 -3.40 19.42
N HIS A 217 1.29 -4.25 19.53
CA HIS A 217 1.24 -5.38 20.47
C HIS A 217 0.94 -6.69 19.74
#